data_AF-A0A7S2JXX7-F1
#
_entry.id   AF-A0A7S2JXX7-F1
#
_cell.length_a   1.000
_cell.length_b   1.000
_cell.length_c   1.000
_cell.angle_alpha   90.00
_cell.angle_beta   90.00
_cell.angle_gamma   90.00
#
_symmetry.space_group_name_H-M   'P 1'
#
loop_
_entity.id
_entity.type
_entity.pdbx_description
1 polymer ?
#
loop_
_entity_poly.entity_id
_entity_poly.type
_entity_poly.pdbx_seq_one_letter_code
_entity_poly.pdbx_strand_id
1 'polypeptide(L)'
;MLARHRPIVIPIPQAVVMGACTSLPAARAGQTKEPAAEQNGPKTEHPILWQDLVEVPMLYKARSCEVPETHKRAMKLKDFLQLGELVEKVVAKYKHTDKCTGQAVRKDTVNLYHINDLIVMPLTGPCACSFMEMVSSGPQDPVWFISHWWGTPFLDTLRMMRLHADRRHVSMCGLYWMCTFANNQHNLAELSEPGILDTPFAKAIMSESCIGTVAFLDEEKASPFSRIWCILEDYVTIHFGAQKKKTQLMDFCTIIPEGECESSCGTTNPRCAGILIDNGDGTSKDNGSDLANSAAAWFPGGVSVKAVRLDVTKAQATKENDRANILRLIRGKEDDVNLAIQTRFAPSAAYMAATDIASREG
;
A
#
# COMPACT_ATOMS: atom_id res chain seq x y z
N MET A 1 11.85 -36.61 41.91
CA MET A 1 12.95 -36.11 41.05
C MET A 1 12.33 -35.63 39.74
N LEU A 2 12.12 -34.32 39.61
CA LEU A 2 11.52 -33.68 38.44
C LEU A 2 12.61 -33.44 37.39
N ALA A 3 12.46 -34.06 36.22
CA ALA A 3 13.34 -33.86 35.07
C ALA A 3 13.09 -32.46 34.47
N ARG A 4 14.11 -31.59 34.56
CA ARG A 4 14.13 -30.28 33.91
C ARG A 4 14.33 -30.47 32.41
N HIS A 5 13.31 -30.20 31.60
CA HIS A 5 13.47 -29.99 30.16
C HIS A 5 14.16 -28.65 29.92
N ARG A 6 15.31 -28.67 29.25
CA ARG A 6 15.98 -27.47 28.75
C ARG A 6 15.21 -26.97 27.52
N PRO A 7 14.82 -25.69 27.43
CA PRO A 7 14.28 -25.16 26.20
C PRO A 7 15.39 -25.10 25.15
N ILE A 8 15.11 -25.67 23.99
CA ILE A 8 15.94 -25.60 22.79
C ILE A 8 15.88 -24.15 22.31
N VAL A 9 16.99 -23.43 22.43
CA VAL A 9 17.17 -22.09 21.86
C VAL A 9 17.36 -22.26 20.36
N ILE A 10 16.31 -21.99 19.59
CA ILE A 10 16.37 -21.91 18.13
C ILE A 10 16.83 -20.48 17.78
N PRO A 11 17.87 -20.29 16.96
CA PRO A 11 18.36 -18.96 16.60
C PRO A 11 17.32 -18.17 15.79
N ILE A 12 17.16 -16.90 16.16
CA ILE A 12 16.23 -15.92 15.60
C ILE A 12 16.76 -15.42 14.25
N PRO A 13 16.02 -15.55 13.13
CA PRO A 13 16.39 -14.92 11.86
C PRO A 13 15.95 -13.45 11.82
N GLN A 14 16.79 -12.61 11.21
CA GLN A 14 16.60 -11.17 11.01
C GLN A 14 15.25 -10.81 10.35
N ALA A 15 14.61 -9.76 10.87
CA ALA A 15 13.31 -9.27 10.41
C ALA A 15 13.42 -8.38 9.16
N VAL A 16 12.57 -8.70 8.19
CA VAL A 16 11.83 -7.80 7.27
C VAL A 16 12.62 -6.60 6.72
N VAL A 17 13.52 -6.84 5.78
CA VAL A 17 13.61 -6.11 4.50
C VAL A 17 14.32 -7.06 3.56
N MET A 18 13.64 -7.51 2.51
CA MET A 18 14.19 -7.93 1.21
C MET A 18 13.05 -8.62 0.48
N GLY A 19 12.29 -7.83 -0.29
CA GLY A 19 11.62 -8.35 -1.47
C GLY A 19 12.71 -8.85 -2.41
N ALA A 20 13.07 -10.14 -2.31
CA ALA A 20 13.89 -10.77 -3.32
C ALA A 20 13.11 -10.73 -4.64
N CYS A 21 13.60 -9.94 -5.58
CA CYS A 21 13.14 -9.92 -6.95
C CYS A 21 13.45 -11.29 -7.57
N THR A 22 12.45 -12.16 -7.73
CA THR A 22 12.63 -13.45 -8.40
C THR A 22 12.67 -13.24 -9.91
N SER A 23 13.88 -13.21 -10.48
CA SER A 23 14.10 -13.48 -11.91
C SER A 23 15.08 -14.65 -12.08
N LEU A 24 14.71 -15.57 -12.96
CA LEU A 24 15.49 -16.75 -13.37
C LEU A 24 16.78 -16.35 -14.13
N PRO A 25 17.83 -17.20 -14.14
CA PRO A 25 19.20 -16.76 -14.39
C PRO A 25 19.55 -16.55 -15.88
N ALA A 26 20.26 -15.46 -16.17
CA ALA A 26 20.98 -15.24 -17.42
C ALA A 26 22.42 -15.77 -17.34
N ALA A 27 22.90 -16.24 -18.49
CA ALA A 27 24.15 -16.97 -18.67
C ALA A 27 25.44 -16.12 -18.54
N ARG A 28 26.55 -16.82 -18.21
CA ARG A 28 27.93 -16.35 -18.07
C ARG A 28 28.59 -15.91 -19.39
N ALA A 29 29.41 -14.85 -19.33
CA ALA A 29 30.73 -14.66 -19.97
C ALA A 29 31.20 -13.23 -19.62
N GLY A 30 32.46 -12.84 -19.42
CA GLY A 30 33.78 -13.44 -19.41
C GLY A 30 34.74 -12.28 -19.08
N GLN A 31 35.68 -12.47 -18.16
CA GLN A 31 36.63 -11.44 -17.71
C GLN A 31 37.74 -11.20 -18.73
N THR A 32 38.16 -9.95 -18.89
CA THR A 32 39.54 -9.58 -19.27
C THR A 32 40.00 -8.40 -18.42
N LYS A 33 41.22 -8.51 -17.87
CA LYS A 33 41.93 -7.53 -17.03
C LYS A 33 42.94 -6.79 -17.89
N GLU A 34 43.09 -5.48 -17.69
CA GLU A 34 44.31 -4.71 -18.01
C GLU A 34 44.51 -3.56 -16.99
N PRO A 35 45.73 -2.99 -16.87
CA PRO A 35 46.37 -2.75 -15.58
C PRO A 35 46.28 -1.32 -15.02
N ALA A 36 46.68 -1.23 -13.75
CA ALA A 36 46.62 -0.05 -12.90
C ALA A 36 47.59 1.08 -13.32
N ALA A 37 47.08 2.30 -13.30
CA ALA A 37 47.86 3.53 -13.20
C ALA A 37 47.53 4.21 -11.87
N GLU A 38 48.59 4.69 -11.22
CA GLU A 38 48.64 5.16 -9.85
C GLU A 38 48.26 6.66 -9.75
N GLN A 39 47.77 7.04 -8.56
CA GLN A 39 47.74 8.39 -7.97
C GLN A 39 46.51 9.28 -8.22
N ASN A 40 45.60 9.27 -7.24
CA ASN A 40 45.44 10.39 -6.30
C ASN A 40 44.56 9.89 -5.13
N GLY A 41 45.01 10.09 -3.89
CA GLY A 41 44.33 9.57 -2.70
C GLY A 41 42.86 10.02 -2.62
N PRO A 42 41.93 9.18 -2.15
CA PRO A 42 40.54 9.54 -2.14
C PRO A 42 40.33 10.65 -1.11
N LYS A 43 40.05 11.86 -1.58
CA LYS A 43 39.16 12.74 -0.82
C LYS A 43 37.89 11.92 -0.64
N THR A 44 37.62 11.49 0.59
CA THR A 44 36.33 10.88 0.94
C THR A 44 35.28 11.96 0.78
N GLU A 45 34.84 12.19 -0.46
CA GLU A 45 33.63 12.95 -0.74
C GLU A 45 32.50 12.17 -0.06
N HIS A 46 31.97 12.74 1.02
CA HIS A 46 30.77 12.21 1.62
C HIS A 46 29.70 12.11 0.52
N PRO A 47 29.00 10.96 0.40
CA PRO A 47 27.97 10.83 -0.61
C PRO A 47 26.93 11.93 -0.37
N ILE A 48 26.65 12.73 -1.40
CA ILE A 48 25.61 13.76 -1.35
C ILE A 48 24.30 13.06 -0.99
N LEU A 49 23.68 13.45 0.11
CA LEU A 49 22.36 12.97 0.52
C LEU A 49 21.29 13.90 -0.05
N TRP A 50 20.05 13.42 -0.19
CA TRP A 50 18.98 14.31 -0.67
C TRP A 50 18.73 15.48 0.28
N GLN A 51 18.98 15.29 1.58
CA GLN A 51 18.88 16.31 2.62
C GLN A 51 19.82 17.50 2.39
N ASP A 52 20.89 17.30 1.61
CA ASP A 52 21.82 18.38 1.23
C ASP A 52 21.25 19.23 0.08
N LEU A 53 20.25 18.72 -0.64
CA LEU A 53 19.66 19.34 -1.85
C LEU A 53 18.25 19.89 -1.62
N VAL A 54 17.55 19.35 -0.63
CA VAL A 54 16.16 19.68 -0.29
C VAL A 54 16.07 19.91 1.21
N GLU A 55 15.55 21.08 1.59
CA GLU A 55 15.33 21.41 2.99
C GLU A 55 14.34 20.43 3.63
N VAL A 56 14.78 19.76 4.70
CA VAL A 56 13.95 18.88 5.50
C VAL A 56 12.97 19.73 6.32
N PRO A 57 11.65 19.54 6.18
CA PRO A 57 10.67 20.24 7.00
C PRO A 57 10.96 20.09 8.50
N MET A 58 10.78 21.16 9.29
CA MET A 58 11.06 21.16 10.73
C MET A 58 10.34 20.03 11.48
N LEU A 59 9.13 19.69 11.04
CA LEU A 59 8.32 18.59 11.58
C LEU A 59 9.02 17.23 11.49
N TYR A 60 9.94 17.03 10.54
CA TYR A 60 10.59 15.74 10.31
C TYR A 60 12.00 15.66 10.92
N LYS A 61 12.45 16.70 11.62
CA LYS A 61 13.81 16.78 12.18
C LYS A 61 13.97 16.06 13.53
N ALA A 62 12.87 15.83 14.25
CA ALA A 62 12.88 15.18 15.55
C ALA A 62 11.58 14.41 15.80
N ARG A 63 11.66 13.39 16.66
CA ARG A 63 10.47 12.65 17.13
C ARG A 63 9.58 13.60 17.94
N SER A 64 8.32 13.71 17.52
CA SER A 64 7.34 14.62 18.12
C SER A 64 6.53 13.96 19.25
N CYS A 65 6.35 12.64 19.18
CA CYS A 65 5.66 11.87 20.22
C CYS A 65 6.15 10.42 20.31
N GLU A 66 5.72 9.73 21.37
CA GLU A 66 5.89 8.29 21.53
C GLU A 66 4.52 7.63 21.63
N VAL A 67 4.25 6.68 20.73
CA VAL A 67 2.97 5.97 20.66
C VAL A 67 3.26 4.47 20.66
N PRO A 68 3.21 3.79 21.83
CA PRO A 68 3.53 2.38 21.93
C PRO A 68 2.62 1.48 21.08
N GLU A 69 1.33 1.84 21.00
CA GLU A 69 0.31 1.05 20.31
C GLU A 69 0.28 1.38 18.81
N THR A 70 0.84 0.51 17.98
CA THR A 70 0.96 0.73 16.53
C THR A 70 -0.37 0.95 15.80
N HIS A 71 -1.47 0.34 16.26
CA HIS A 71 -2.79 0.57 15.70
C HIS A 71 -3.34 1.99 15.93
N LYS A 72 -2.76 2.75 16.88
CA LYS A 72 -3.04 4.17 17.14
C LYS A 72 -2.06 5.11 16.43
N ARG A 73 -1.39 4.62 15.38
CA ARG A 73 -0.45 5.41 14.57
C ARG A 73 -1.04 5.80 13.21
N ALA A 74 -2.31 6.20 13.19
CA ALA A 74 -2.89 6.81 11.99
C ALA A 74 -2.29 8.20 11.74
N MET A 75 -2.28 8.64 10.49
CA MET A 75 -1.81 9.97 10.08
C MET A 75 -2.94 10.79 9.47
N LYS A 76 -2.87 12.12 9.56
CA LYS A 76 -3.88 12.98 8.95
C LYS A 76 -3.66 13.02 7.44
N LEU A 77 -4.75 13.13 6.67
CA LEU A 77 -4.70 13.32 5.22
C LEU A 77 -3.72 14.43 4.81
N LYS A 78 -3.76 15.59 5.48
CA LYS A 78 -2.84 16.70 5.19
C LYS A 78 -1.35 16.34 5.36
N ASP A 79 -1.02 15.45 6.29
CA ASP A 79 0.37 15.07 6.57
C ASP A 79 0.90 14.14 5.46
N PHE A 80 0.03 13.28 4.90
CA PHE A 80 0.34 12.51 3.68
C PHE A 80 0.60 13.43 2.47
N LEU A 81 -0.22 14.47 2.30
CA LEU A 81 -0.04 15.40 1.18
C LEU A 81 1.26 16.22 1.30
N GLN A 82 1.60 16.67 2.51
CA GLN A 82 2.88 17.34 2.78
C GLN A 82 4.08 16.42 2.52
N LEU A 83 3.98 15.14 2.89
CA LEU A 83 4.99 14.15 2.52
C LEU A 83 5.09 14.00 1.00
N GLY A 84 3.97 14.00 0.28
CA GLY A 84 3.94 14.03 -1.20
C GLY A 84 4.73 15.18 -1.79
N GLU A 85 4.54 16.39 -1.27
CA GLU A 85 5.29 17.57 -1.70
C GLU A 85 6.80 17.43 -1.46
N LEU A 86 7.20 16.85 -0.32
CA LEU A 86 8.61 16.55 -0.05
C LEU A 86 9.15 15.52 -1.04
N VAL A 87 8.43 14.42 -1.25
CA VAL A 87 8.81 13.35 -2.19
C VAL A 87 9.04 13.93 -3.59
N GLU A 88 8.12 14.75 -4.09
CA GLU A 88 8.27 15.41 -5.40
C GLU A 88 9.53 16.27 -5.49
N LYS A 89 9.83 17.08 -4.46
CA LYS A 89 11.04 17.89 -4.41
C LYS A 89 12.30 17.03 -4.37
N VAL A 90 12.28 15.93 -3.62
CA VAL A 90 13.40 14.98 -3.51
C VAL A 90 13.68 14.32 -4.85
N VAL A 91 12.69 13.68 -5.48
CA VAL A 91 12.91 12.97 -6.75
C VAL A 91 13.25 13.91 -7.91
N ALA A 92 12.86 15.18 -7.83
CA ALA A 92 13.23 16.18 -8.84
C ALA A 92 14.72 16.59 -8.75
N LYS A 93 15.33 16.56 -7.57
CA LYS A 93 16.71 17.03 -7.35
C LYS A 93 17.72 15.91 -7.10
N TYR A 94 17.29 14.80 -6.53
CA TYR A 94 18.13 13.68 -6.13
C TYR A 94 17.90 12.48 -7.04
N LYS A 95 18.94 12.07 -7.76
CA LYS A 95 18.88 10.90 -8.64
C LYS A 95 18.92 9.62 -7.79
N HIS A 96 17.85 8.85 -7.85
CA HIS A 96 17.78 7.53 -7.25
C HIS A 96 17.45 6.49 -8.33
N THR A 97 17.94 5.27 -8.13
CA THR A 97 17.73 4.15 -9.02
C THR A 97 17.02 3.06 -8.26
N ASP A 98 15.96 2.52 -8.85
CA ASP A 98 15.22 1.39 -8.31
C ASP A 98 16.16 0.18 -8.23
N LYS A 99 16.28 -0.40 -7.04
CA LYS A 99 17.24 -1.49 -6.75
C LYS A 99 16.94 -2.77 -7.51
N CYS A 100 15.68 -2.98 -7.92
CA CYS A 100 15.23 -4.20 -8.58
C CYS A 100 15.37 -4.10 -10.10
N THR A 101 15.01 -2.95 -10.68
CA THR A 101 14.96 -2.75 -12.13
C THR A 101 16.19 -2.03 -12.70
N GLY A 102 16.96 -1.34 -11.84
CA GLY A 102 18.05 -0.48 -12.29
C GLY A 102 17.57 0.79 -13.01
N GLN A 103 16.26 1.06 -13.04
CA GLN A 103 15.69 2.23 -13.70
C GLN A 103 15.71 3.45 -12.79
N ALA A 104 15.81 4.65 -13.40
CA ALA A 104 15.74 5.90 -12.67
C ALA A 104 14.34 6.08 -12.04
N VAL A 105 14.31 6.39 -10.75
CA VAL A 105 13.09 6.70 -10.02
C VAL A 105 12.66 8.12 -10.35
N ARG A 106 11.41 8.26 -10.79
CA ARG A 106 10.81 9.52 -11.23
C ARG A 106 9.53 9.79 -10.46
N LYS A 107 8.97 11.00 -10.66
CA LYS A 107 7.71 11.42 -10.06
C LYS A 107 6.54 10.43 -10.27
N ASP A 108 6.47 9.82 -11.44
CA ASP A 108 5.44 8.85 -11.86
C ASP A 108 5.71 7.40 -11.40
N THR A 109 6.90 7.12 -10.87
CA THR A 109 7.34 5.74 -10.52
C THR A 109 7.80 5.59 -9.07
N VAL A 110 8.02 6.70 -8.36
CA VAL A 110 8.34 6.68 -6.93
C VAL A 110 7.19 6.04 -6.16
N ASN A 111 7.52 5.06 -5.32
CA ASN A 111 6.56 4.23 -4.60
C ASN A 111 7.05 4.04 -3.15
N LEU A 112 6.34 3.25 -2.35
CA LEU A 112 6.64 3.14 -0.92
C LEU A 112 7.93 2.38 -0.60
N TYR A 113 8.44 1.52 -1.50
CA TYR A 113 9.79 0.96 -1.34
C TYR A 113 10.85 2.06 -1.43
N HIS A 114 10.74 2.93 -2.43
CA HIS A 114 11.64 4.07 -2.61
C HIS A 114 11.55 5.06 -1.46
N ILE A 115 10.32 5.41 -1.05
CA ILE A 115 10.09 6.38 0.03
C ILE A 115 10.56 5.83 1.36
N ASN A 116 10.39 4.53 1.61
CA ASN A 116 10.91 3.89 2.82
C ASN A 116 12.43 4.04 2.92
N ASP A 117 13.14 3.67 1.85
CA ASP A 117 14.59 3.66 1.82
C ASP A 117 15.20 5.07 1.80
N LEU A 118 14.59 6.00 1.04
CA LEU A 118 15.11 7.35 0.88
C LEU A 118 14.72 8.27 2.03
N ILE A 119 13.49 8.18 2.54
CA ILE A 119 12.91 9.21 3.41
C ILE A 119 12.58 8.66 4.78
N VAL A 120 11.75 7.62 4.88
CA VAL A 120 11.26 7.13 6.18
C VAL A 120 12.42 6.62 7.04
N MET A 121 13.18 5.64 6.54
CA MET A 121 14.27 5.03 7.30
C MET A 121 15.34 6.05 7.73
N PRO A 122 15.83 6.95 6.85
CA PRO A 122 16.81 7.95 7.27
C PRO A 122 16.27 8.98 8.27
N LEU A 123 15.03 9.45 8.10
CA LEU A 123 14.46 10.48 8.98
C LEU A 123 14.08 9.93 10.36
N THR A 124 13.60 8.68 10.43
CA THR A 124 13.24 8.06 11.72
C THR A 124 14.39 7.32 12.39
N GLY A 125 15.51 7.10 11.68
CA GLY A 125 16.69 6.38 12.16
C GLY A 125 17.26 6.88 13.49
N PRO A 126 17.45 8.19 13.71
CA PRO A 126 17.98 8.72 14.97
C PRO A 126 17.17 8.33 16.21
N CYS A 127 15.86 8.06 16.05
CA CYS A 127 14.97 7.68 17.15
C CYS A 127 14.46 6.24 17.04
N ALA A 128 14.82 5.50 15.98
CA ALA A 128 14.33 4.16 15.65
C ALA A 128 12.81 4.01 15.88
N CYS A 129 12.02 4.90 15.28
CA CYS A 129 10.57 5.00 15.50
C CYS A 129 9.78 4.96 14.18
N SER A 130 8.44 4.97 14.28
CA SER A 130 7.57 5.08 13.09
C SER A 130 7.60 6.49 12.49
N PHE A 131 7.26 6.63 11.20
CA PHE A 131 7.18 7.95 10.59
C PHE A 131 6.05 8.80 11.19
N MET A 132 4.94 8.16 11.58
CA MET A 132 3.82 8.83 12.26
C MET A 132 4.27 9.58 13.53
N GLU A 133 5.18 9.00 14.31
CA GLU A 133 5.72 9.59 15.55
C GLU A 133 6.60 10.82 15.32
N MET A 134 7.09 11.03 14.09
CA MET A 134 7.75 12.28 13.69
C MET A 134 6.73 13.39 13.45
N VAL A 135 5.61 13.04 12.79
CA VAL A 135 4.67 14.04 12.24
C VAL A 135 3.48 14.37 13.13
N SER A 136 3.25 13.57 14.17
CA SER A 136 2.06 13.66 15.02
C SER A 136 2.40 14.11 16.44
N SER A 137 1.42 14.67 17.15
CA SER A 137 1.60 15.13 18.54
C SER A 137 1.23 14.08 19.60
N GLY A 138 0.75 12.90 19.19
CA GLY A 138 0.31 11.84 20.10
C GLY A 138 -0.41 10.71 19.38
N PRO A 139 -1.04 9.79 20.13
CA PRO A 139 -1.84 8.70 19.57
C PRO A 139 -3.00 9.21 18.71
N GLN A 140 -3.27 8.54 17.60
CA GLN A 140 -4.31 8.85 16.63
C GLN A 140 -5.00 7.56 16.16
N ASP A 141 -6.24 7.35 16.63
CA ASP A 141 -7.04 6.20 16.19
C ASP A 141 -7.51 6.39 14.73
N PRO A 142 -7.45 5.34 13.89
CA PRO A 142 -7.85 5.46 12.49
C PRO A 142 -9.34 5.70 12.34
N VAL A 143 -9.69 6.55 11.37
CA VAL A 143 -11.04 6.58 10.79
C VAL A 143 -11.13 5.57 9.65
N TRP A 144 -10.07 5.47 8.84
CA TRP A 144 -9.98 4.52 7.73
C TRP A 144 -8.65 3.75 7.77
N PHE A 145 -8.73 2.47 7.45
CA PHE A 145 -7.55 1.64 7.19
C PHE A 145 -7.26 1.61 5.68
N ILE A 146 -5.98 1.70 5.29
CA ILE A 146 -5.57 1.63 3.89
C ILE A 146 -4.89 0.29 3.58
N SER A 147 -5.60 -0.55 2.82
CA SER A 147 -5.04 -1.74 2.16
C SER A 147 -4.41 -1.33 0.84
N HIS A 148 -3.14 -1.67 0.60
CA HIS A 148 -2.43 -1.25 -0.60
C HIS A 148 -1.19 -2.09 -0.90
N TRP A 149 -0.70 -1.98 -2.14
CA TRP A 149 0.61 -2.49 -2.53
C TRP A 149 1.66 -1.38 -2.49
N TRP A 150 2.83 -1.67 -1.90
CA TRP A 150 3.94 -0.71 -1.82
C TRP A 150 4.50 -0.27 -3.16
N GLY A 151 4.28 -1.04 -4.24
CA GLY A 151 4.75 -0.71 -5.58
C GLY A 151 3.87 0.27 -6.33
N THR A 152 2.66 0.57 -5.83
CA THR A 152 1.79 1.61 -6.40
C THR A 152 2.51 2.96 -6.34
N PRO A 153 2.54 3.75 -7.44
CA PRO A 153 3.10 5.08 -7.40
C PRO A 153 2.48 5.92 -6.26
N PHE A 154 3.33 6.59 -5.50
CA PHE A 154 2.90 7.25 -4.28
C PHE A 154 1.97 8.43 -4.57
N LEU A 155 2.22 9.17 -5.65
CA LEU A 155 1.35 10.28 -6.03
C LEU A 155 -0.02 9.83 -6.51
N ASP A 156 -0.11 8.65 -7.13
CA ASP A 156 -1.41 8.03 -7.44
C ASP A 156 -2.11 7.59 -6.17
N THR A 157 -1.37 7.07 -5.19
CA THR A 157 -1.90 6.78 -3.84
C THR A 157 -2.50 8.02 -3.19
N LEU A 158 -1.82 9.17 -3.25
CA LEU A 158 -2.34 10.44 -2.73
C LEU A 158 -3.56 10.94 -3.52
N ARG A 159 -3.56 10.75 -4.84
CA ARG A 159 -4.68 11.12 -5.72
C ARG A 159 -5.94 10.30 -5.37
N MET A 160 -5.80 8.98 -5.25
CA MET A 160 -6.87 8.09 -4.78
C MET A 160 -7.35 8.45 -3.38
N MET A 161 -6.42 8.74 -2.46
CA MET A 161 -6.77 9.15 -1.10
C MET A 161 -7.57 10.46 -1.05
N ARG A 162 -7.24 11.44 -1.90
CA ARG A 162 -8.02 12.69 -2.02
C ARG A 162 -9.44 12.42 -2.54
N LEU A 163 -9.59 11.62 -3.59
CA LEU A 163 -10.91 11.25 -4.12
C LEU A 163 -11.74 10.52 -3.06
N HIS A 164 -11.15 9.54 -2.38
CA HIS A 164 -11.82 8.82 -1.30
C HIS A 164 -12.27 9.78 -0.18
N ALA A 165 -11.37 10.67 0.24
CA ALA A 165 -11.68 11.65 1.28
C ALA A 165 -12.83 12.58 0.87
N ASP A 166 -12.85 13.06 -0.38
CA ASP A 166 -13.95 13.86 -0.92
C ASP A 166 -15.28 13.10 -0.85
N ARG A 167 -15.32 11.87 -1.38
CA ARG A 167 -16.56 11.08 -1.45
C ARG A 167 -17.08 10.57 -0.11
N ARG A 168 -16.19 10.36 0.86
CA ARG A 168 -16.55 9.99 2.24
C ARG A 168 -16.63 11.19 3.17
N HIS A 169 -16.49 12.41 2.66
CA HIS A 169 -16.49 13.66 3.42
C HIS A 169 -15.49 13.65 4.59
N VAL A 170 -14.34 13.02 4.38
CA VAL A 170 -13.24 12.98 5.34
C VAL A 170 -12.44 14.27 5.20
N SER A 171 -12.39 15.05 6.28
CA SER A 171 -11.65 16.32 6.28
C SER A 171 -10.13 16.12 6.11
N MET A 172 -9.40 17.22 5.88
CA MET A 172 -7.93 17.24 5.87
C MET A 172 -7.27 16.76 7.17
N CYS A 173 -8.01 16.78 8.28
CA CYS A 173 -7.57 16.24 9.57
C CYS A 173 -8.06 14.81 9.82
N GLY A 174 -8.77 14.20 8.86
CA GLY A 174 -9.20 12.81 8.93
C GLY A 174 -8.01 11.85 8.94
N LEU A 175 -8.16 10.77 9.71
CA LEU A 175 -7.08 9.88 10.10
C LEU A 175 -7.11 8.59 9.28
N TYR A 176 -6.03 8.34 8.56
CA TYR A 176 -5.80 7.13 7.79
C TYR A 176 -4.63 6.35 8.36
N TRP A 177 -4.83 5.04 8.57
CA TRP A 177 -3.74 4.14 8.95
C TRP A 177 -3.17 3.48 7.70
N MET A 178 -1.86 3.65 7.49
CA MET A 178 -1.12 3.07 6.37
C MET A 178 0.16 2.42 6.90
N CYS A 179 0.34 1.13 6.59
CA CYS A 179 1.34 0.29 7.26
C CYS A 179 2.77 0.84 7.19
N THR A 180 3.18 1.44 6.07
CA THR A 180 4.54 1.99 5.89
C THR A 180 4.88 3.06 6.91
N PHE A 181 3.92 3.90 7.28
CA PHE A 181 4.17 5.04 8.17
C PHE A 181 3.79 4.77 9.63
N ALA A 182 2.87 3.84 9.86
CA ALA A 182 2.45 3.43 11.20
C ALA A 182 3.44 2.45 11.84
N ASN A 183 3.92 1.46 11.10
CA ASN A 183 4.85 0.47 11.65
C ASN A 183 6.24 1.10 11.86
N ASN A 184 6.96 0.62 12.86
CA ASN A 184 8.35 0.99 13.05
C ASN A 184 9.22 0.21 12.04
N GLN A 185 9.62 0.85 10.95
CA GLN A 185 10.38 0.20 9.88
C GLN A 185 11.77 -0.29 10.31
N HIS A 186 12.27 0.17 11.47
CA HIS A 186 13.50 -0.33 12.10
C HIS A 186 13.29 -1.62 12.92
N ASN A 187 12.05 -1.92 13.32
CA ASN A 187 11.70 -3.08 14.11
C ASN A 187 10.27 -3.57 13.81
N LEU A 188 10.16 -4.60 12.97
CA LEU A 188 8.91 -5.18 12.53
C LEU A 188 8.56 -6.49 13.24
N ALA A 189 9.11 -6.73 14.43
CA ALA A 189 8.85 -7.94 15.20
C ALA A 189 7.36 -8.14 15.53
N GLU A 190 6.63 -7.05 15.80
CA GLU A 190 5.18 -7.05 16.06
C GLU A 190 4.32 -7.51 14.87
N LEU A 191 4.90 -7.64 13.67
CA LEU A 191 4.19 -8.20 12.52
C LEU A 191 4.21 -9.75 12.52
N SER A 192 5.04 -10.34 13.37
CA SER A 192 5.23 -11.80 13.49
C SER A 192 4.50 -12.40 14.69
N GLU A 193 3.47 -11.71 15.20
CA GLU A 193 2.66 -12.21 16.31
C GLU A 193 2.01 -13.57 15.98
N PRO A 194 2.02 -14.55 16.91
CA PRO A 194 1.41 -15.85 16.68
C PRO A 194 -0.10 -15.76 16.42
N GLY A 195 -0.77 -14.81 17.08
CA GLY A 195 -2.14 -14.44 16.82
C GLY A 195 -2.19 -13.38 15.72
N ILE A 196 -2.64 -13.75 14.52
CA ILE A 196 -2.70 -12.78 13.41
C ILE A 196 -3.65 -11.61 13.73
N LEU A 197 -4.68 -11.83 14.55
CA LEU A 197 -5.57 -10.76 15.03
C LEU A 197 -4.91 -9.83 16.05
N ASP A 198 -3.76 -10.22 16.62
CA ASP A 198 -2.97 -9.38 17.51
C ASP A 198 -1.98 -8.49 16.75
N THR A 199 -1.86 -8.67 15.43
CA THR A 199 -1.03 -7.82 14.59
C THR A 199 -1.56 -6.38 14.56
N PRO A 200 -0.68 -5.38 14.32
CA PRO A 200 -1.10 -3.99 14.19
C PRO A 200 -2.17 -3.77 13.12
N PHE A 201 -2.15 -4.55 12.04
CA PHE A 201 -3.12 -4.47 10.95
C PHE A 201 -4.53 -4.78 11.43
N ALA A 202 -4.72 -5.95 12.05
CA ALA A 202 -6.03 -6.37 12.54
C ALA A 202 -6.53 -5.44 13.65
N LYS A 203 -5.64 -5.03 14.57
CA LYS A 203 -5.98 -4.06 15.62
C LYS A 203 -6.43 -2.71 15.04
N ALA A 204 -5.77 -2.20 14.00
CA ALA A 204 -6.15 -0.93 13.37
C ALA A 204 -7.52 -1.01 12.68
N ILE A 205 -7.79 -2.10 11.95
CA ILE A 205 -9.10 -2.36 11.34
C ILE A 205 -10.17 -2.45 12.44
N MET A 206 -9.89 -3.14 13.54
CA MET A 206 -10.85 -3.38 14.61
C MET A 206 -11.03 -2.20 15.58
N SER A 207 -10.18 -1.16 15.53
CA SER A 207 -10.33 0.07 16.33
C SER A 207 -11.74 0.63 16.26
N GLU A 208 -12.32 1.07 17.39
CA GLU A 208 -13.72 1.50 17.44
C GLU A 208 -14.05 2.66 16.48
N SER A 209 -13.10 3.57 16.25
CA SER A 209 -13.24 4.69 15.31
C SER A 209 -13.10 4.30 13.84
N CYS A 210 -12.55 3.13 13.53
CA CYS A 210 -12.28 2.71 12.16
C CYS A 210 -13.56 2.24 11.49
N ILE A 211 -14.07 3.07 10.57
CA ILE A 211 -15.36 2.85 9.90
C ILE A 211 -15.27 1.86 8.75
N GLY A 212 -14.06 1.63 8.22
CA GLY A 212 -13.86 0.70 7.12
C GLY A 212 -12.42 0.63 6.63
N THR A 213 -12.25 -0.18 5.60
CA THR A 213 -11.01 -0.34 4.84
C THR A 213 -11.22 0.24 3.44
N VAL A 214 -10.24 1.02 2.97
CA VAL A 214 -10.15 1.41 1.57
C VAL A 214 -8.97 0.69 0.93
N ALA A 215 -9.23 -0.05 -0.13
CA ALA A 215 -8.22 -0.73 -0.93
C ALA A 215 -7.78 0.15 -2.10
N PHE A 216 -6.50 0.50 -2.14
CA PHE A 216 -5.90 1.23 -3.26
C PHE A 216 -5.22 0.26 -4.21
N LEU A 217 -5.86 0.08 -5.36
CA LEU A 217 -5.45 -0.82 -6.42
C LEU A 217 -4.52 -0.07 -7.39
N ASP A 218 -3.38 -0.66 -7.73
CA ASP A 218 -2.51 -0.13 -8.78
C ASP A 218 -3.17 -0.26 -10.15
N GLU A 219 -2.91 0.75 -10.98
CA GLU A 219 -3.42 0.91 -12.33
C GLU A 219 -3.30 -0.39 -13.13
N GLU A 220 -4.42 -0.79 -13.74
CA GLU A 220 -4.64 -2.04 -14.47
C GLU A 220 -4.48 -3.31 -13.63
N LYS A 221 -3.36 -3.52 -12.93
CA LYS A 221 -2.97 -4.83 -12.36
C LYS A 221 -3.78 -5.24 -11.14
N ALA A 222 -4.22 -4.29 -10.31
CA ALA A 222 -4.89 -4.58 -9.05
C ALA A 222 -4.11 -5.59 -8.18
N SER A 223 -2.79 -5.41 -8.11
CA SER A 223 -1.83 -6.22 -7.36
C SER A 223 -2.24 -6.52 -5.92
N PRO A 224 -2.95 -5.66 -5.16
CA PRO A 224 -3.46 -6.03 -3.83
C PRO A 224 -4.26 -7.35 -3.81
N PHE A 225 -5.03 -7.66 -4.86
CA PHE A 225 -5.77 -8.93 -4.97
C PHE A 225 -4.87 -10.18 -5.04
N SER A 226 -3.58 -10.01 -5.34
CA SER A 226 -2.61 -11.11 -5.38
C SER A 226 -1.72 -11.18 -4.13
N ARG A 227 -1.92 -10.29 -3.15
CA ARG A 227 -1.02 -10.10 -2.00
C ARG A 227 -1.66 -10.62 -0.73
N ILE A 228 -1.05 -11.62 -0.09
CA ILE A 228 -1.68 -12.31 1.05
C ILE A 228 -1.95 -11.37 2.25
N TRP A 229 -1.12 -10.34 2.44
CA TRP A 229 -1.32 -9.35 3.50
C TRP A 229 -2.55 -8.47 3.22
N CYS A 230 -2.82 -8.11 1.96
CA CYS A 230 -4.05 -7.42 1.58
C CYS A 230 -5.27 -8.33 1.75
N ILE A 231 -5.15 -9.62 1.39
CA ILE A 231 -6.20 -10.62 1.65
C ILE A 231 -6.49 -10.79 3.14
N LEU A 232 -5.47 -10.72 4.00
CA LEU A 232 -5.68 -10.72 5.45
C LEU A 232 -6.52 -9.50 5.87
N GLU A 233 -6.17 -8.31 5.38
CA GLU A 233 -6.88 -7.06 5.70
C GLU A 233 -8.34 -7.13 5.23
N ASP A 234 -8.59 -7.67 4.04
CA ASP A 234 -9.92 -7.94 3.50
C ASP A 234 -10.69 -8.92 4.40
N TYR A 235 -10.07 -10.06 4.73
CA TYR A 235 -10.64 -11.07 5.63
C TYR A 235 -11.02 -10.49 7.00
N VAL A 236 -10.15 -9.68 7.61
CA VAL A 236 -10.44 -9.05 8.90
C VAL A 236 -11.62 -8.09 8.77
N THR A 237 -11.63 -7.25 7.73
CA THR A 237 -12.71 -6.29 7.45
C THR A 237 -14.05 -7.02 7.25
N ILE A 238 -14.06 -8.09 6.48
CA ILE A 238 -15.29 -8.83 6.13
C ILE A 238 -15.82 -9.64 7.32
N HIS A 239 -14.97 -10.43 7.98
CA HIS A 239 -15.42 -11.40 8.99
C HIS A 239 -15.53 -10.83 10.40
N PHE A 240 -14.62 -9.94 10.78
CA PHE A 240 -14.60 -9.34 12.11
C PHE A 240 -15.25 -7.96 12.09
N GLY A 241 -15.15 -7.22 10.98
CA GLY A 241 -15.85 -5.95 10.82
C GLY A 241 -17.37 -6.07 10.87
N ALA A 242 -17.93 -7.21 10.46
CA ALA A 242 -19.36 -7.51 10.60
C ALA A 242 -19.83 -7.66 12.07
N GLN A 243 -18.90 -7.90 13.01
CA GLN A 243 -19.19 -8.05 14.43
C GLN A 243 -19.18 -6.70 15.18
N LYS A 244 -18.72 -5.62 14.53
CA LYS A 244 -18.74 -4.28 15.11
C LYS A 244 -20.16 -3.73 15.18
N LYS A 245 -20.41 -2.80 16.11
CA LYS A 245 -21.72 -2.12 16.26
C LYS A 245 -22.24 -1.50 14.96
N LYS A 246 -21.31 -1.02 14.12
CA LYS A 246 -21.56 -0.61 12.74
C LYS A 246 -20.68 -1.49 11.87
N THR A 247 -21.29 -2.18 10.92
CA THR A 247 -20.58 -2.98 9.92
C THR A 247 -19.53 -2.13 9.23
N GLN A 248 -18.34 -2.70 9.06
CA GLN A 248 -17.27 -2.01 8.35
C GLN A 248 -17.54 -1.91 6.86
N LEU A 249 -17.14 -0.79 6.30
CA LEU A 249 -17.22 -0.51 4.87
C LEU A 249 -15.95 -0.99 4.16
N MET A 250 -16.10 -1.37 2.88
CA MET A 250 -14.97 -1.79 2.05
C MET A 250 -14.98 -1.06 0.70
N ASP A 251 -14.23 0.03 0.64
CA ASP A 251 -14.13 0.87 -0.56
C ASP A 251 -12.93 0.49 -1.42
N PHE A 252 -13.00 0.80 -2.70
CA PHE A 252 -11.91 0.55 -3.64
C PHE A 252 -11.63 1.80 -4.45
N CYS A 253 -10.36 2.19 -4.53
CA CYS A 253 -9.91 3.21 -5.47
C CYS A 253 -8.85 2.64 -6.40
N THR A 254 -8.80 3.18 -7.61
CA THR A 254 -7.77 2.88 -8.60
C THR A 254 -7.49 4.11 -9.43
N ILE A 255 -6.41 4.07 -10.21
CA ILE A 255 -6.28 4.95 -11.36
C ILE A 255 -7.00 4.33 -12.56
N ILE A 256 -7.76 5.19 -13.26
CA ILE A 256 -8.36 4.97 -14.56
C ILE A 256 -7.37 5.49 -15.61
N PRO A 257 -6.85 4.62 -16.50
CA PRO A 257 -5.98 5.03 -17.58
C PRO A 257 -6.64 6.08 -18.49
N GLU A 258 -5.81 6.89 -19.15
CA GLU A 258 -6.30 7.73 -20.24
C GLU A 258 -6.86 6.85 -21.36
N GLY A 259 -8.03 7.19 -21.88
CA GLY A 259 -8.65 6.41 -22.95
C GLY A 259 -9.53 5.24 -22.51
N GLU A 260 -9.54 4.87 -21.22
CA GLU A 260 -10.28 3.70 -20.72
C GLU A 260 -11.81 3.85 -20.84
N CYS A 261 -12.31 5.07 -20.68
CA CYS A 261 -13.72 5.43 -20.70
C CYS A 261 -14.01 6.27 -21.95
N GLU A 262 -14.91 5.78 -22.81
CA GLU A 262 -15.39 6.49 -23.99
C GLU A 262 -16.83 6.97 -23.83
N SER A 263 -17.04 8.27 -23.94
CA SER A 263 -18.38 8.87 -23.93
C SER A 263 -19.12 8.63 -25.26
N SER A 264 -20.45 8.82 -25.25
CA SER A 264 -21.29 8.67 -26.45
C SER A 264 -20.95 9.63 -27.60
N CYS A 265 -20.20 10.70 -27.34
CA CYS A 265 -19.71 11.63 -28.37
C CYS A 265 -18.29 11.30 -28.87
N GLY A 266 -17.73 10.15 -28.51
CA GLY A 266 -16.39 9.70 -28.93
C GLY A 266 -15.25 10.41 -28.19
N THR A 267 -15.54 11.17 -27.14
CA THR A 267 -14.48 11.75 -26.28
C THR A 267 -14.08 10.75 -25.21
N THR A 268 -12.78 10.64 -24.97
CA THR A 268 -12.24 9.74 -23.96
C THR A 268 -11.82 10.48 -22.69
N ASN A 269 -11.78 9.79 -21.57
CA ASN A 269 -11.32 10.37 -20.32
C ASN A 269 -9.80 10.62 -20.33
N PRO A 270 -9.31 11.71 -19.72
CA PRO A 270 -7.92 11.80 -19.30
C PRO A 270 -7.64 10.84 -18.13
N ARG A 271 -6.37 10.53 -17.87
CA ARG A 271 -5.96 9.70 -16.73
C ARG A 271 -6.50 10.27 -15.42
N CYS A 272 -7.32 9.51 -14.71
CA CYS A 272 -8.01 9.95 -13.49
C CYS A 272 -7.98 8.95 -12.34
N ALA A 273 -8.34 9.39 -11.13
CA ALA A 273 -8.65 8.44 -10.06
C ALA A 273 -10.13 8.08 -10.15
N GLY A 274 -10.46 6.81 -9.92
CA GLY A 274 -11.83 6.28 -9.83
C GLY A 274 -12.07 5.62 -8.49
N ILE A 275 -13.35 5.53 -8.09
CA ILE A 275 -13.75 4.95 -6.82
C ILE A 275 -15.03 4.11 -6.93
N LEU A 276 -14.99 2.96 -6.28
CA LEU A 276 -16.13 2.08 -6.04
C LEU A 276 -16.43 2.12 -4.53
N ILE A 277 -17.63 2.58 -4.16
CA ILE A 277 -18.01 2.82 -2.76
C ILE A 277 -18.95 1.73 -2.27
N ASP A 278 -18.67 1.19 -1.08
CA ASP A 278 -19.56 0.28 -0.34
C ASP A 278 -20.78 1.02 0.21
N ASN A 279 -21.97 0.48 -0.10
CA ASN A 279 -23.26 0.99 0.35
C ASN A 279 -23.59 0.58 1.80
N GLY A 280 -22.80 -0.31 2.41
CA GLY A 280 -23.00 -0.84 3.76
C GLY A 280 -23.88 -2.09 3.83
N ASP A 281 -24.34 -2.59 2.67
CA ASP A 281 -25.15 -3.80 2.52
C ASP A 281 -24.40 -4.94 1.79
N GLY A 282 -23.08 -4.77 1.60
CA GLY A 282 -22.24 -5.71 0.86
C GLY A 282 -22.23 -5.49 -0.66
N THR A 283 -23.00 -4.51 -1.16
CA THR A 283 -22.93 -4.05 -2.55
C THR A 283 -22.06 -2.81 -2.65
N SER A 284 -21.55 -2.55 -3.86
CA SER A 284 -20.86 -1.31 -4.16
C SER A 284 -21.41 -0.64 -5.40
N LYS A 285 -21.20 0.68 -5.48
CA LYS A 285 -21.54 1.47 -6.65
C LYS A 285 -20.35 2.28 -7.12
N ASP A 286 -20.28 2.47 -8.43
CA ASP A 286 -19.40 3.47 -9.01
C ASP A 286 -19.80 4.85 -8.49
N ASN A 287 -18.82 5.63 -8.04
CA ASN A 287 -19.05 6.99 -7.56
C ASN A 287 -18.15 8.01 -8.27
N GLY A 288 -17.86 7.73 -9.54
CA GLY A 288 -17.19 8.59 -10.49
C GLY A 288 -15.70 8.77 -10.25
N SER A 289 -15.19 9.86 -10.80
CA SER A 289 -13.76 10.18 -10.81
C SER A 289 -13.43 11.51 -10.12
N ASP A 290 -12.13 11.80 -10.02
CA ASP A 290 -11.60 13.09 -9.57
C ASP A 290 -11.58 14.17 -10.66
N LEU A 291 -12.26 13.94 -11.78
CA LEU A 291 -12.47 14.94 -12.83
C LEU A 291 -13.54 15.96 -12.45
N ALA A 292 -13.48 17.14 -13.07
CA ALA A 292 -14.49 18.19 -12.88
C ALA A 292 -15.90 17.69 -13.25
N ASN A 293 -16.02 16.96 -14.37
CA ASN A 293 -17.19 16.13 -14.64
C ASN A 293 -16.91 14.71 -14.16
N SER A 294 -17.25 14.42 -12.91
CA SER A 294 -16.96 13.11 -12.29
C SER A 294 -17.57 11.91 -13.03
N ALA A 295 -18.68 12.11 -13.75
CA ALA A 295 -19.35 11.07 -14.53
C ALA A 295 -18.69 10.80 -15.90
N ALA A 296 -17.66 11.59 -16.28
CA ALA A 296 -16.93 11.39 -17.52
C ALA A 296 -15.98 10.18 -17.50
N ALA A 297 -15.78 9.56 -16.33
CA ALA A 297 -14.99 8.35 -16.18
C ALA A 297 -15.60 7.46 -15.08
N TRP A 298 -15.55 6.15 -15.31
CA TRP A 298 -16.09 5.13 -14.43
C TRP A 298 -15.00 4.13 -14.04
N PHE A 299 -15.27 3.35 -13.00
CA PHE A 299 -14.37 2.38 -12.44
C PHE A 299 -13.97 1.34 -13.52
N PRO A 300 -12.66 1.08 -13.70
CA PRO A 300 -12.16 0.43 -14.90
C PRO A 300 -12.54 -1.05 -14.93
N GLY A 301 -13.09 -1.47 -16.06
CA GLY A 301 -13.57 -2.83 -16.28
C GLY A 301 -12.51 -3.90 -16.11
N GLY A 302 -11.30 -3.62 -16.59
CA GLY A 302 -10.17 -4.53 -16.46
C GLY A 302 -9.82 -4.85 -15.00
N VAL A 303 -10.01 -3.90 -14.08
CA VAL A 303 -9.82 -4.10 -12.64
C VAL A 303 -10.98 -4.91 -12.08
N SER A 304 -12.22 -4.59 -12.46
CA SER A 304 -13.41 -5.33 -12.02
C SER A 304 -13.38 -6.80 -12.44
N VAL A 305 -12.90 -7.09 -13.66
CA VAL A 305 -12.71 -8.47 -14.15
C VAL A 305 -11.68 -9.24 -13.31
N LYS A 306 -10.62 -8.56 -12.86
CA LYS A 306 -9.62 -9.17 -11.97
C LYS A 306 -10.20 -9.46 -10.59
N ALA A 307 -11.01 -8.55 -10.05
CA ALA A 307 -11.69 -8.75 -8.78
C ALA A 307 -12.69 -9.93 -8.82
N VAL A 308 -13.50 -10.05 -9.88
CA VAL A 308 -14.45 -11.17 -10.00
C VAL A 308 -13.76 -12.53 -10.22
N ARG A 309 -12.51 -12.52 -10.69
CA ARG A 309 -11.66 -13.71 -10.87
C ARG A 309 -10.68 -13.95 -9.72
N LEU A 310 -10.78 -13.15 -8.65
CA LEU A 310 -9.95 -13.30 -7.46
C LEU A 310 -10.10 -14.71 -6.88
N ASP A 311 -8.96 -15.28 -6.48
CA ASP A 311 -8.86 -16.51 -5.71
C ASP A 311 -7.82 -16.30 -4.61
N VAL A 312 -8.31 -16.08 -3.39
CA VAL A 312 -7.48 -15.79 -2.21
C VAL A 312 -6.45 -16.89 -1.90
N THR A 313 -6.67 -18.13 -2.34
CA THR A 313 -5.72 -19.25 -2.10
C THR A 313 -4.44 -19.11 -2.90
N LYS A 314 -4.49 -18.37 -4.01
CA LYS A 314 -3.35 -18.10 -4.91
C LYS A 314 -2.55 -16.87 -4.53
N ALA A 315 -2.95 -16.15 -3.48
CA ALA A 315 -2.24 -14.97 -3.02
C ALA A 315 -0.81 -15.30 -2.55
N GLN A 316 0.08 -14.33 -2.76
CA GLN A 316 1.53 -14.47 -2.62
C GLN A 316 2.06 -13.55 -1.52
N ALA A 317 3.22 -13.93 -0.97
CA ALA A 317 3.98 -13.15 -0.01
C ALA A 317 5.46 -13.18 -0.37
N THR A 318 6.20 -12.16 0.03
CA THR A 318 7.66 -12.19 -0.01
C THR A 318 8.23 -13.31 0.87
N LYS A 319 7.59 -13.58 2.02
CA LYS A 319 7.97 -14.66 2.92
C LYS A 319 6.92 -15.75 2.90
N GLU A 320 7.31 -16.97 2.54
CA GLU A 320 6.39 -18.10 2.48
C GLU A 320 5.72 -18.40 3.83
N ASN A 321 6.41 -18.14 4.95
CA ASN A 321 5.83 -18.32 6.28
C ASN A 321 4.62 -17.41 6.52
N ASP A 322 4.65 -16.16 6.05
CA ASP A 322 3.52 -15.22 6.17
C ASP A 322 2.34 -15.76 5.35
N ARG A 323 2.62 -16.21 4.12
CA ARG A 323 1.63 -16.84 3.24
C ARG A 323 0.97 -18.04 3.90
N ALA A 324 1.77 -19.00 4.37
CA ALA A 324 1.26 -20.21 4.99
C ALA A 324 0.44 -19.94 6.26
N ASN A 325 0.87 -18.97 7.09
CA ASN A 325 0.15 -18.61 8.31
C ASN A 325 -1.18 -17.94 8.04
N ILE A 326 -1.23 -17.00 7.10
CA ILE A 326 -2.48 -16.31 6.74
C ILE A 326 -3.44 -17.27 6.03
N LEU A 327 -2.97 -18.11 5.11
CA LEU A 327 -3.81 -19.14 4.49
C LEU A 327 -4.38 -20.13 5.52
N ARG A 328 -3.62 -20.46 6.56
CA ARG A 328 -4.11 -21.27 7.67
C ARG A 328 -5.19 -20.56 8.48
N LEU A 329 -5.08 -19.24 8.66
CA LEU A 329 -6.08 -18.44 9.38
C LEU A 329 -7.41 -18.38 8.62
N ILE A 330 -7.37 -18.14 7.31
CA ILE A 330 -8.58 -18.00 6.49
C ILE A 330 -9.17 -19.33 6.05
N ARG A 331 -8.62 -20.46 6.53
CA ARG A 331 -9.06 -21.79 6.15
C ARG A 331 -10.55 -22.01 6.44
N GLY A 332 -11.28 -22.47 5.43
CA GLY A 332 -12.73 -22.67 5.49
C GLY A 332 -13.54 -21.37 5.36
N LYS A 333 -12.88 -20.26 4.99
CA LYS A 333 -13.45 -18.92 4.80
C LYS A 333 -13.03 -18.28 3.48
N GLU A 334 -12.32 -19.02 2.64
CA GLU A 334 -11.81 -18.53 1.36
C GLU A 334 -12.94 -18.11 0.42
N ASP A 335 -13.99 -18.93 0.33
CA ASP A 335 -15.16 -18.64 -0.51
C ASP A 335 -15.95 -17.43 0.02
N ASP A 336 -16.03 -17.25 1.34
CA ASP A 336 -16.70 -16.09 1.96
C ASP A 336 -15.99 -14.78 1.56
N VAL A 337 -14.64 -14.77 1.63
CA VAL A 337 -13.83 -13.59 1.24
C VAL A 337 -13.89 -13.35 -0.27
N ASN A 338 -13.72 -14.40 -1.07
CA ASN A 338 -13.84 -14.34 -2.52
C ASN A 338 -15.21 -13.74 -2.91
N LEU A 339 -16.31 -14.30 -2.41
CA LEU A 339 -17.66 -13.85 -2.74
C LEU A 339 -17.90 -12.40 -2.31
N ALA A 340 -17.48 -12.02 -1.10
CA ALA A 340 -17.64 -10.66 -0.61
C ALA A 340 -16.95 -9.62 -1.52
N ILE A 341 -15.77 -9.92 -2.06
CA ILE A 341 -15.07 -9.05 -3.00
C ILE A 341 -15.76 -9.12 -4.37
N GLN A 342 -15.97 -10.32 -4.92
CA GLN A 342 -16.56 -10.53 -6.24
C GLN A 342 -17.93 -9.84 -6.39
N THR A 343 -18.80 -9.93 -5.37
CA THR A 343 -20.12 -9.28 -5.37
C THR A 343 -20.04 -7.77 -5.52
N ARG A 344 -19.04 -7.11 -4.90
CA ARG A 344 -18.88 -5.65 -4.98
C ARG A 344 -18.50 -5.19 -6.38
N PHE A 345 -17.74 -6.00 -7.12
CA PHE A 345 -17.29 -5.67 -8.49
C PHE A 345 -18.20 -6.22 -9.59
N ALA A 346 -19.10 -7.15 -9.27
CA ALA A 346 -19.95 -7.82 -10.26
C ALA A 346 -20.74 -6.84 -11.16
N PRO A 347 -21.35 -5.74 -10.67
CA PRO A 347 -22.04 -4.80 -11.54
C PRO A 347 -21.13 -4.12 -12.58
N SER A 348 -19.95 -3.67 -12.16
CA SER A 348 -18.96 -3.02 -13.05
C SER A 348 -18.39 -4.02 -14.06
N ALA A 349 -18.09 -5.25 -13.64
CA ALA A 349 -17.62 -6.31 -14.53
C ALA A 349 -18.70 -6.73 -15.56
N ALA A 350 -19.96 -6.82 -15.16
CA ALA A 350 -21.08 -7.17 -16.04
C ALA A 350 -21.33 -6.10 -17.10
N TYR A 351 -21.27 -4.81 -16.73
CA TYR A 351 -21.37 -3.70 -17.67
C TYR A 351 -20.35 -3.82 -18.81
N MET A 352 -19.09 -4.09 -18.46
CA MET A 352 -17.99 -4.20 -19.42
C MET A 352 -18.12 -5.41 -20.33
N ALA A 353 -18.54 -6.55 -19.80
CA ALA A 353 -18.81 -7.73 -20.61
C ALA A 353 -19.93 -7.48 -21.64
N ALA A 354 -20.94 -6.68 -21.29
CA ALA A 354 -22.03 -6.33 -22.21
C ALA A 354 -21.58 -5.34 -23.30
N THR A 355 -20.72 -4.36 -22.96
CA THR A 355 -20.23 -3.36 -23.93
C THR A 355 -19.17 -3.93 -24.88
N ASP A 356 -18.32 -4.86 -24.42
CA ASP A 356 -17.33 -5.54 -25.28
C ASP A 356 -17.95 -6.47 -26.32
N ILE A 357 -19.14 -7.01 -26.05
CA ILE A 357 -19.88 -7.82 -27.02
C ILE A 357 -20.46 -6.90 -28.11
N ALA A 358 -21.04 -5.76 -27.71
CA ALA A 358 -21.63 -4.79 -28.64
C ALA A 358 -20.58 -4.18 -29.60
N SER A 359 -19.33 -4.00 -29.18
CA SER A 359 -18.26 -3.47 -30.01
C SER A 359 -17.66 -4.48 -31.01
N ARG A 360 -17.95 -5.78 -30.87
CA ARG A 360 -17.49 -6.85 -31.78
C ARG A 360 -18.54 -7.25 -32.83
N GLU A 361 -19.79 -6.84 -32.65
CA GLU A 361 -20.91 -7.16 -33.56
C GLU A 361 -21.27 -5.99 -34.50
N GLY A 362 -20.63 -4.82 -34.37
CA GLY A 362 -20.72 -3.68 -35.29
C GLY A 362 -19.45 -3.52 -36.11
#